data_AF-A0A645DPD3-F1
#
_entry.id   AF-A0A645DPD3-F1
#
_cell.length_a   1.000
_cell.length_b   1.000
_cell.length_c   1.000
_cell.angle_alpha   90.00
_cell.angle_beta   90.00
_cell.angle_gamma   90.00
#
_symmetry.space_group_name_H-M   'P 1'
#
loop_
_entity.id
_entity.type
_entity.pdbx_description
1 polymer ?
#
loop_
_entity_poly.entity_id
_entity_poly.type
_entity_poly.pdbx_seq_one_letter_code
_entity_poly.pdbx_strand_id
1 'polypeptide(L)'
;MTLESLNRGVAAAKAGSTIGDIGHAVESYVVPKGFGLVRDYTGHGVGKHLHEPPQVPNYGYPGRGVTLKAGMTIAIEPMVMSGAEETVVGSDEWVVLTADGSDAAHFERSVLITNDGVEILTPWEWA
;
A
#
# COMPACT_ATOMS: atom_id res chain seq x y z
N MET A 1 -2.95 10.47 -8.88
CA MET A 1 -1.71 10.18 -8.14
C MET A 1 -1.91 8.96 -7.24
N THR A 2 -2.56 9.08 -6.09
CA THR A 2 -2.71 8.00 -5.10
C THR A 2 -3.48 6.78 -5.60
N LEU A 3 -4.61 6.98 -6.29
CA LEU A 3 -5.34 5.85 -6.88
C LEU A 3 -4.50 5.10 -7.93
N GLU A 4 -3.77 5.83 -8.76
CA GLU A 4 -2.92 5.22 -9.78
C GLU A 4 -1.75 4.45 -9.15
N SER A 5 -1.18 4.92 -8.03
CA SER A 5 -0.16 4.15 -7.31
C SER A 5 -0.75 2.88 -6.67
N LEU A 6 -1.98 2.93 -6.13
CA LEU A 6 -2.70 1.75 -5.65
C LEU A 6 -2.88 0.72 -6.76
N ASN A 7 -3.38 1.14 -7.93
CA ASN A 7 -3.60 0.24 -9.07
C ASN A 7 -2.30 -0.45 -9.50
N ARG A 8 -1.16 0.26 -9.44
CA ARG A 8 0.17 -0.30 -9.74
C ARG A 8 0.63 -1.31 -8.69
N GLY A 9 0.43 -1.00 -7.41
CA GLY A 9 0.72 -1.93 -6.32
C GLY A 9 -0.10 -3.22 -6.45
N VAL A 10 -1.40 -3.10 -6.70
CA VAL A 10 -2.31 -4.24 -6.94
C VAL A 10 -1.87 -5.06 -8.15
N ALA A 11 -1.48 -4.41 -9.26
CA ALA A 11 -1.01 -5.12 -10.46
C ALA A 11 0.31 -5.90 -10.23
N ALA A 12 1.14 -5.48 -9.28
CA ALA A 12 2.36 -6.18 -8.89
C ALA A 12 2.10 -7.37 -7.94
N ALA A 13 0.96 -7.37 -7.25
CA ALA A 13 0.57 -8.38 -6.27
C ALA A 13 0.05 -9.65 -6.95
N LYS A 14 0.95 -10.58 -7.26
CA LYS A 14 0.62 -11.90 -7.83
C LYS A 14 1.40 -13.00 -7.15
N ALA A 15 0.93 -14.23 -7.23
CA ALA A 15 1.65 -15.38 -6.70
C ALA A 15 3.09 -15.43 -7.27
N GLY A 16 4.08 -15.60 -6.39
CA GLY A 16 5.50 -15.59 -6.74
C GLY A 16 6.17 -14.22 -6.73
N SER A 17 5.43 -13.11 -6.79
CA SER A 17 5.97 -11.77 -6.49
C SER A 17 6.30 -11.67 -4.99
N THR A 18 7.05 -10.63 -4.63
CA THR A 18 7.40 -10.30 -3.25
C THR A 18 6.73 -9.01 -2.80
N ILE A 19 6.63 -8.81 -1.47
CA ILE A 19 6.17 -7.55 -0.88
C ILE A 19 6.95 -6.35 -1.41
N GLY A 20 8.26 -6.48 -1.61
CA GLY A 20 9.11 -5.43 -2.16
C GLY A 20 8.75 -5.06 -3.60
N ASP A 21 8.15 -5.96 -4.38
CA ASP A 21 7.66 -5.65 -5.73
C ASP A 21 6.42 -4.73 -5.69
N ILE A 22 5.52 -4.92 -4.71
CA ILE A 22 4.37 -4.02 -4.48
C ILE A 22 4.86 -2.63 -4.10
N GLY A 23 5.73 -2.56 -3.08
CA GLY A 23 6.28 -1.29 -2.63
C GLY A 23 7.07 -0.57 -3.71
N HIS A 24 7.89 -1.29 -4.49
CA HIS A 24 8.60 -0.71 -5.62
C HIS A 24 7.66 -0.14 -6.69
N ALA A 25 6.56 -0.83 -7.00
CA ALA A 25 5.59 -0.38 -8.00
C ALA A 25 4.88 0.92 -7.57
N VAL A 26 4.64 1.10 -6.27
CA VAL A 26 4.08 2.33 -5.69
C VAL A 26 5.14 3.45 -5.68
N GLU A 27 6.29 3.22 -5.05
CA GLU A 27 7.34 4.23 -4.83
C GLU A 27 7.92 4.77 -6.14
N SER A 28 8.22 3.89 -7.10
CA SER A 28 8.74 4.28 -8.42
C SER A 28 7.77 5.13 -9.24
N TYR A 29 6.47 5.09 -8.92
CA TYR A 29 5.48 5.97 -9.54
C TYR A 29 5.35 7.31 -8.81
N VAL A 30 5.35 7.29 -7.46
CA VAL A 30 5.07 8.48 -6.63
C VAL A 30 6.28 9.40 -6.53
N VAL A 31 7.43 8.88 -6.05
CA VAL A 31 8.59 9.70 -5.66
C VAL A 31 9.17 10.52 -6.82
N PRO A 32 9.35 9.98 -8.04
CA PRO A 32 9.88 10.77 -9.16
C PRO A 32 8.98 11.92 -9.62
N LYS A 33 7.72 11.97 -9.18
CA LYS A 33 6.78 13.06 -9.48
C LYS A 33 6.78 14.16 -8.42
N GLY A 34 7.65 14.06 -7.42
CA GLY A 34 7.82 15.08 -6.38
C GLY A 34 6.79 15.02 -5.25
N PHE A 35 6.08 13.90 -5.10
CA PHE A 35 5.13 13.68 -4.00
C PHE A 35 5.80 12.91 -2.86
N GLY A 36 5.45 13.26 -1.62
CA GLY A 36 5.83 12.51 -0.43
C GLY A 36 5.10 11.17 -0.35
N LEU A 37 5.77 10.16 0.19
CA LEU A 37 5.21 8.82 0.37
C LEU A 37 5.43 8.38 1.81
N VAL A 38 4.34 8.15 2.54
CA VAL A 38 4.39 7.77 3.95
C VAL A 38 5.17 6.47 4.14
N ARG A 39 6.13 6.46 5.08
CA ARG A 39 6.97 5.28 5.41
C ARG A 39 6.69 4.64 6.76
N ASP A 40 6.06 5.38 7.68
CA ASP A 40 5.77 4.90 9.04
C ASP A 40 4.55 3.96 9.10
N TYR A 41 3.72 3.97 8.05
CA TYR A 41 2.49 3.19 7.95
C TYR A 41 2.50 2.34 6.68
N THR A 42 1.93 1.15 6.79
CA THR A 42 1.97 0.13 5.74
C THR A 42 0.64 -0.58 5.65
N GLY A 43 0.38 -1.20 4.51
CA GLY A 43 -0.63 -2.23 4.45
C GLY A 43 -0.30 -3.45 5.30
N HIS A 44 -1.21 -4.40 5.32
CA HIS A 44 -1.14 -5.55 6.21
C HIS A 44 -1.80 -6.79 5.59
N GLY A 45 -1.51 -7.96 6.13
CA GLY A 45 -2.37 -9.12 5.96
C GLY A 45 -3.72 -8.82 6.62
N VAL A 46 -4.80 -9.26 5.97
CA VAL A 46 -6.17 -9.05 6.46
C VAL A 46 -6.98 -10.31 6.23
N GLY A 47 -7.69 -10.78 7.24
CA GLY A 47 -8.42 -12.03 7.13
C GLY A 47 -9.12 -12.41 8.42
N LYS A 48 -8.50 -13.30 9.20
CA LYS A 48 -9.07 -13.69 10.50
C LYS A 48 -8.91 -12.58 11.53
N HIS A 49 -7.79 -11.86 11.46
CA HIS A 49 -7.55 -10.65 12.24
C HIS A 49 -7.61 -9.42 11.35
N LEU A 50 -7.95 -8.28 11.96
CA LEU A 50 -8.00 -6.99 11.26
C LEU A 50 -6.64 -6.65 10.66
N HIS A 51 -5.58 -6.71 11.48
CA HIS A 51 -4.19 -6.61 11.05
C HIS A 51 -3.47 -7.91 11.39
N GLU A 52 -2.92 -8.59 10.39
CA GLU A 52 -2.06 -9.77 10.53
C GLU A 52 -0.85 -9.68 9.58
N PRO A 53 0.22 -10.47 9.78
CA PRO A 53 1.32 -10.51 8.83
C PRO A 53 0.88 -10.93 7.41
N PRO A 54 1.58 -10.50 6.36
CA PRO A 54 2.76 -9.65 6.38
C PRO A 54 2.42 -8.15 6.41
N GLN A 55 3.37 -7.32 6.86
CA GLN A 55 3.32 -5.90 6.53
C GLN A 55 3.54 -5.70 5.02
N VAL A 56 2.86 -4.71 4.44
CA VAL A 56 2.88 -4.39 3.01
C VAL A 56 3.28 -2.91 2.84
N PRO A 57 4.59 -2.58 2.94
CA PRO A 57 5.03 -1.20 2.79
C PRO A 57 4.77 -0.68 1.37
N ASN A 58 4.53 0.63 1.29
CA ASN A 58 4.34 1.34 0.02
C ASN A 58 5.66 1.66 -0.71
N TYR A 59 6.78 1.15 -0.20
CA TYR A 59 8.13 1.32 -0.74
C TYR A 59 8.89 -0.01 -0.69
N GLY A 60 9.91 -0.17 -1.53
CA GLY A 60 10.65 -1.42 -1.53
C GLY A 60 11.55 -1.63 -2.73
N TYR A 61 12.27 -2.76 -2.67
CA TYR A 61 13.14 -3.22 -3.75
C TYR A 61 12.55 -4.48 -4.37
N PRO A 62 12.57 -4.61 -5.72
CA PRO A 62 12.08 -5.79 -6.39
C PRO A 62 12.70 -7.09 -5.87
N GLY A 63 11.88 -8.14 -5.74
CA GLY A 63 12.30 -9.45 -5.26
C GLY A 63 12.71 -9.53 -3.77
N ARG A 64 12.37 -8.54 -2.94
CA ARG A 64 12.68 -8.53 -1.49
C ARG A 64 11.45 -8.70 -0.62
N GLY A 65 11.63 -9.30 0.55
CA GLY A 65 10.57 -9.53 1.53
C GLY A 65 9.83 -10.84 1.31
N VAL A 66 8.62 -10.94 1.89
CA VAL A 66 7.80 -12.15 1.83
C VAL A 66 7.33 -12.41 0.39
N THR A 67 7.49 -13.65 -0.09
CA THR A 67 6.90 -14.10 -1.35
C THR A 67 5.41 -14.33 -1.19
N LEU A 68 4.62 -13.69 -2.04
CA LEU A 68 3.17 -13.84 -2.12
C LEU A 68 2.80 -15.23 -2.63
N LYS A 69 1.81 -15.84 -1.99
CA LYS A 69 1.28 -17.16 -2.35
C LYS A 69 -0.22 -17.04 -2.60
N ALA A 70 -0.73 -17.85 -3.51
CA ALA A 70 -2.17 -17.97 -3.71
C ALA A 70 -2.88 -18.31 -2.39
N GLY A 71 -4.02 -17.69 -2.14
CA GLY A 71 -4.78 -17.79 -0.90
C GLY A 71 -4.41 -16.74 0.16
N MET A 72 -3.35 -15.96 -0.03
CA MET A 72 -3.05 -14.83 0.85
C MET A 72 -4.02 -13.68 0.58
N THR A 73 -4.46 -13.02 1.65
CA THR A 73 -5.26 -11.79 1.59
C THR A 73 -4.50 -10.65 2.25
N ILE A 74 -4.37 -9.54 1.53
CA ILE A 74 -3.59 -8.37 1.96
C ILE A 74 -4.32 -7.07 1.62
N ALA A 75 -4.14 -6.06 2.46
CA ALA A 75 -4.46 -4.67 2.19
C ALA A 75 -3.25 -3.99 1.51
N ILE A 76 -3.52 -3.32 0.39
CA ILE A 76 -2.56 -2.43 -0.28
C ILE A 76 -3.15 -1.03 -0.17
N GLU A 77 -2.40 -0.11 0.46
CA GLU A 77 -2.93 1.15 0.98
C GLU A 77 -1.92 2.32 0.87
N PRO A 78 -1.63 2.81 -0.34
CA PRO A 78 -0.74 3.95 -0.50
C PRO A 78 -1.32 5.24 0.06
N MET A 79 -0.54 5.85 0.95
CA MET A 79 -0.77 7.18 1.50
C MET A 79 0.26 8.14 0.90
N VAL A 80 -0.22 9.11 0.12
CA VAL A 80 0.62 10.03 -0.67
C VAL A 80 0.33 11.46 -0.27
N MET A 81 1.40 12.25 -0.13
CA MET A 81 1.35 13.65 0.31
C MET A 81 1.82 14.57 -0.80
N SER A 82 1.20 15.74 -0.91
CA SER A 82 1.61 16.76 -1.90
C SER A 82 2.92 17.47 -1.53
N GLY A 83 3.32 17.40 -0.26
CA GLY A 83 4.60 17.88 0.27
C GLY A 83 5.58 16.75 0.63
N ALA A 84 6.31 16.92 1.73
CA ALA A 84 7.34 15.99 2.21
C ALA A 84 6.77 14.69 2.78
N GLU A 85 7.63 13.67 3.00
CA GLU A 85 7.22 12.34 3.48
C GLU A 85 7.06 12.20 5.01
N GLU A 86 7.41 13.24 5.77
CA GLU A 86 7.39 13.21 7.24
C GLU A 86 5.97 13.34 7.81
N THR A 87 5.66 12.51 8.81
CA THR A 87 4.38 12.51 9.52
C THR A 87 4.54 12.90 10.99
N VAL A 88 3.46 13.40 11.59
CA VAL A 88 3.39 13.70 13.03
C VAL A 88 2.11 13.14 13.61
N VAL A 89 2.21 12.51 14.78
CA VAL A 89 1.05 12.05 15.53
C VAL A 89 0.45 13.22 16.31
N GLY A 90 -0.86 13.41 16.18
CA GLY A 90 -1.62 14.45 16.85
C GLY A 90 -1.70 14.24 18.36
N SER A 91 -2.21 15.24 19.07
CA SER A 91 -2.31 15.22 20.53
C SER A 91 -3.27 14.16 21.09
N ASP A 92 -4.13 13.59 20.24
CA ASP A 92 -5.03 12.50 20.61
C ASP A 92 -4.39 11.11 20.46
N GLU A 93 -3.11 11.04 20.08
CA GLU A 93 -2.34 9.82 19.87
C GLU A 93 -2.89 8.91 18.74
N TRP A 94 -3.77 9.44 17.88
CA TRP A 94 -4.41 8.69 16.80
C TRP A 94 -4.34 9.38 15.45
N VAL A 95 -4.65 10.68 15.39
CA VAL A 95 -4.65 11.42 14.13
C VAL A 95 -3.22 11.55 13.63
N VAL A 96 -3.00 11.18 12.37
CA VAL A 96 -1.70 11.34 11.70
C VAL A 96 -1.79 12.53 10.76
N LEU A 97 -0.89 13.48 10.93
CA LEU A 97 -0.81 14.72 10.16
C LEU A 97 0.43 14.72 9.27
N THR A 98 0.36 15.43 8.15
CA THR A 98 1.53 15.81 7.38
C THR A 98 2.37 16.81 8.19
N ALA A 99 3.69 16.61 8.29
CA ALA A 99 4.54 17.48 9.12
C ALA A 99 4.63 18.91 8.58
N ASP A 100 4.49 19.09 7.28
CA ASP A 100 4.55 20.37 6.60
C ASP A 100 3.17 21.02 6.37
N GLY A 101 2.08 20.37 6.83
CA GLY A 101 0.71 20.85 6.65
C GLY A 101 0.17 20.74 5.22
N SER A 102 0.86 20.01 4.33
CA SER A 102 0.41 19.76 2.95
C SER A 102 -0.78 18.78 2.90
N ASP A 103 -1.49 18.77 1.77
CA ASP A 103 -2.60 17.84 1.55
C ASP A 103 -2.08 16.40 1.42
N ALA A 104 -2.85 15.46 1.99
CA ALA A 104 -2.63 14.02 1.87
C ALA A 104 -3.85 13.32 1.26
N ALA A 105 -3.60 12.23 0.55
CA ALA A 105 -4.65 11.34 0.04
C ALA A 105 -4.26 9.88 0.25
N HIS A 106 -5.27 9.06 0.56
CA HIS A 106 -5.15 7.63 0.82
C HIS A 106 -6.22 6.86 0.03
N PHE A 107 -5.83 5.73 -0.55
CA PHE A 107 -6.76 4.74 -1.11
C PHE A 107 -6.30 3.35 -0.68
N GLU A 108 -7.25 2.45 -0.47
CA GLU A 108 -6.99 1.08 -0.07
C GLU A 108 -7.77 0.08 -0.94
N ARG A 109 -7.17 -1.08 -1.20
CA ARG A 109 -7.90 -2.31 -1.57
C ARG A 109 -7.42 -3.50 -0.75
N SER A 110 -8.38 -4.22 -0.20
CA SER A 110 -8.17 -5.60 0.23
C SER A 110 -8.25 -6.53 -0.98
N VAL A 111 -7.23 -7.36 -1.14
CA VAL A 111 -7.09 -8.25 -2.29
C VAL A 111 -6.79 -9.69 -1.88
N LEU A 112 -7.27 -10.64 -2.68
CA LEU A 112 -6.90 -12.04 -2.62
C LEU A 112 -5.88 -12.35 -3.71
N ILE A 113 -4.73 -12.89 -3.33
CA ILE A 113 -3.75 -13.43 -4.29
C ILE A 113 -4.29 -14.75 -4.82
N THR A 114 -4.44 -14.86 -6.14
CA THR A 114 -4.87 -16.09 -6.81
C THR A 114 -3.68 -16.75 -7.52
N ASN A 115 -3.88 -17.92 -8.12
CA ASN A 115 -2.83 -18.59 -8.89
C ASN A 115 -2.42 -17.77 -10.13
N ASP A 116 -3.38 -17.06 -10.73
CA ASP A 116 -3.21 -16.40 -12.03
C ASP A 116 -3.21 -14.87 -11.93
N GLY A 117 -3.28 -14.30 -10.72
CA GLY A 117 -3.28 -12.86 -10.51
C GLY A 117 -3.81 -12.46 -9.13
N VAL A 118 -4.76 -11.53 -9.14
CA VAL A 118 -5.33 -10.91 -7.95
C VAL A 118 -6.83 -10.70 -8.13
N GLU A 119 -7.60 -10.99 -7.09
CA GLU A 119 -9.02 -10.65 -6.99
C GLU A 119 -9.18 -9.48 -6.01
N ILE A 120 -9.94 -8.46 -6.42
CA ILE A 120 -10.25 -7.32 -5.57
C ILE A 120 -11.49 -7.66 -4.74
N LEU A 121 -11.31 -7.79 -3.42
CA LEU A 121 -12.39 -8.15 -2.49
C LEU A 121 -13.25 -6.95 -2.09
N THR A 122 -12.73 -5.73 -2.27
CA THR A 122 -13.40 -4.47 -1.96
C THR A 122 -13.56 -3.61 -3.22
N PRO A 123 -14.39 -4.03 -4.18
CA PRO A 123 -14.62 -3.24 -5.39
C PRO A 123 -15.47 -2.00 -5.08
N TRP A 124 -15.29 -0.94 -5.85
CA TRP A 124 -16.12 0.28 -5.73
C TRP A 124 -17.37 0.24 -6.60
N GLU A 125 -17.35 -0.63 -7.60
CA GLU A 125 -18.49 -0.92 -8.47
C GLU A 125 -18.80 -2.41 -8.31
N TRP A 126 -20.05 -2.69 -7.94
CA TRP A 126 -20.55 -4.05 -7.82
C TRP A 126 -21.12 -4.46 -9.18
N ALA A 127 -20.65 -5.59 -9.71
CA ALA A 127 -21.18 -6.19 -10.94
C ALA A 127 -22.51 -6.91 -10.69
#